data_AF-A0A961V2N0-F1
#
_entry.id   AF-A0A961V2N0-F1
#
_cell.length_a   1.000
_cell.length_b   1.000
_cell.length_c   1.000
_cell.angle_alpha   90.00
_cell.angle_beta   90.00
_cell.angle_gamma   90.00
#
_symmetry.space_group_name_H-M   'P 1'
#
loop_
_entity.id
_entity.type
_entity.pdbx_description
1 polymer ?
#
loop_
_entity_poly.entity_id
_entity_poly.type
_entity_poly.pdbx_seq_one_letter_code
_entity_poly.pdbx_strand_id
1 'polypeptide(L)'
;YEIAQQQPTNAAALGQLRTIPKGFERSRAAEDILAAVERALATPKDDLPRVPKARPTTNGTGAAVDLLKVLLKMTSENHGVAAKVIATVDDLEAIASDDKADVPALHGWRRELFGDAALRLKRGDMALAMRRNQVVALDETGRKSATPG
;
A
#
# COMPACT_ATOMS: atom_id res chain seq x y z
N TYR A 1 19.35 -2.88 4.11
CA TYR A 1 18.49 -3.94 4.69
C TYR A 1 19.31 -5.12 5.22
N GLU A 2 20.33 -5.61 4.50
CA GLU A 2 21.15 -6.77 4.93
C GLU A 2 21.78 -6.60 6.34
N ILE A 3 22.35 -5.44 6.68
CA ILE A 3 22.89 -5.16 8.02
C ILE A 3 21.83 -5.35 9.13
N ALA A 4 20.58 -4.93 8.90
CA ALA A 4 19.50 -5.06 9.88
C ALA A 4 19.06 -6.53 10.07
N GLN A 5 19.22 -7.36 9.03
CA GLN A 5 18.90 -8.79 9.09
C GLN A 5 20.01 -9.61 9.75
N GLN A 6 21.26 -9.36 9.35
CA GLN A 6 22.43 -10.14 9.77
C GLN A 6 23.04 -9.63 11.07
N GLN A 7 22.76 -8.38 11.44
CA GLN A 7 23.16 -7.74 12.70
C GLN A 7 24.64 -7.98 13.05
N PRO A 8 25.58 -7.66 12.15
CA PRO A 8 26.99 -7.93 12.39
C PRO A 8 27.49 -7.13 13.59
N THR A 9 28.12 -7.82 14.53
CA THR A 9 28.67 -7.23 15.77
C THR A 9 30.19 -7.05 15.73
N ASN A 10 30.83 -7.37 14.60
CA ASN A 10 32.26 -7.17 14.42
C ASN A 10 32.62 -6.99 12.93
N ALA A 11 33.83 -6.50 12.68
CA ALA A 11 34.33 -6.21 11.33
C ALA A 11 34.37 -7.45 10.43
N ALA A 12 34.70 -8.63 10.97
CA ALA A 12 34.73 -9.87 10.19
C ALA A 12 33.32 -10.24 9.69
N ALA A 13 32.30 -10.15 10.56
CA ALA A 13 30.91 -10.39 10.20
C ALA A 13 30.38 -9.34 9.22
N LEU A 14 30.77 -8.07 9.39
CA LEU A 14 30.41 -7.00 8.45
C LEU A 14 31.01 -7.24 7.06
N GLY A 15 32.27 -7.70 6.98
CA GLY A 15 32.95 -8.01 5.72
C GLY A 15 32.43 -9.26 5.01
N GLN A 16 31.63 -10.09 5.67
CA GLN A 16 30.95 -11.24 5.04
C GLN A 16 29.63 -10.85 4.35
N LEU A 17 29.12 -9.64 4.61
CA LEU A 17 27.88 -9.18 3.99
C LEU A 17 28.08 -8.95 2.50
N ARG A 18 27.14 -9.44 1.68
CA ARG A 18 27.25 -9.37 0.22
C ARG A 18 27.24 -7.93 -0.29
N THR A 19 26.55 -7.03 0.42
CA THR A 19 26.45 -5.61 0.04
C THR A 19 27.65 -4.77 0.46
N ILE A 20 28.60 -5.31 1.24
CA ILE A 20 29.75 -4.57 1.74
C ILE A 20 30.99 -4.84 0.86
N PRO A 21 31.61 -3.80 0.26
CA PRO A 21 32.84 -3.98 -0.51
C PRO A 21 34.00 -4.51 0.35
N LYS A 22 34.85 -5.35 -0.23
CA LYS A 22 36.05 -5.87 0.46
C LYS A 22 36.94 -4.72 0.95
N GLY A 23 37.33 -4.77 2.22
CA GLY A 23 38.17 -3.76 2.86
C GLY A 23 37.39 -2.61 3.48
N PHE A 24 36.09 -2.48 3.21
CA PHE A 24 35.25 -1.46 3.85
C PHE A 24 35.12 -1.70 5.36
N GLU A 25 35.21 -2.96 5.81
CA GLU A 25 35.14 -3.34 7.22
C GLU A 25 36.26 -2.76 8.09
N ARG A 26 37.32 -2.23 7.47
CA ARG A 26 38.46 -1.57 8.12
C ARG A 26 38.33 -0.05 8.16
N SER A 27 37.25 0.50 7.61
CA SER A 27 37.03 1.93 7.53
C SER A 27 36.42 2.48 8.83
N ARG A 28 36.59 3.77 9.07
CA ARG A 28 35.92 4.46 10.19
C ARG A 28 34.39 4.42 10.08
N ALA A 29 33.86 4.43 8.86
CA ALA A 29 32.43 4.27 8.64
C ALA A 29 31.90 2.90 9.05
N ALA A 30 32.72 1.84 8.94
CA ALA A 30 32.37 0.51 9.43
C ALA A 30 32.29 0.49 10.96
N GLU A 31 33.18 1.21 11.66
CA GLU A 31 33.11 1.36 13.12
C GLU A 31 31.80 2.03 13.55
N ASP A 32 31.40 3.12 12.86
CA ASP A 32 30.14 3.82 13.14
C ASP A 32 28.91 2.92 12.92
N ILE A 33 28.94 2.09 11.87
CA ILE A 33 27.88 1.11 11.59
C ILE A 33 27.80 0.07 12.71
N LEU A 34 28.93 -0.52 13.11
CA LEU A 34 28.97 -1.51 14.19
C LEU A 34 28.47 -0.91 15.51
N ALA A 35 28.89 0.31 15.84
CA ALA A 35 28.39 1.03 17.01
C ALA A 35 26.88 1.31 16.94
N ALA A 36 26.33 1.57 15.75
CA ALA A 36 24.89 1.71 15.58
C ALA A 36 24.14 0.38 15.77
N VAL A 37 24.70 -0.73 15.29
CA VAL A 37 24.15 -2.08 15.51
C VAL A 37 24.16 -2.44 16.98
N GLU A 38 25.28 -2.22 17.68
CA GLU A 38 25.38 -2.48 19.12
C GLU A 38 24.38 -1.66 19.93
N ARG A 39 24.26 -0.35 19.64
CA ARG A 39 23.25 0.50 20.28
C ARG A 39 21.84 -0.05 20.05
N ALA A 40 21.53 -0.47 18.83
CA ALA A 40 20.21 -1.02 18.52
C ALA A 40 19.93 -2.34 19.26
N LEU A 41 20.94 -3.21 19.42
CA LEU A 41 20.84 -4.46 20.17
C LEU A 41 20.72 -4.24 21.69
N ALA A 42 21.31 -3.16 22.20
CA ALA A 42 21.22 -2.78 23.60
C ALA A 42 19.91 -2.06 23.98
N THR A 43 19.13 -1.59 22.99
CA THR A 43 17.84 -0.94 23.23
C THR A 43 16.85 -1.92 23.88
N PRO A 44 16.28 -1.59 25.06
CA PRO A 44 15.22 -2.38 25.68
C PRO A 44 14.04 -2.56 24.73
N LYS A 45 13.38 -3.74 24.78
CA LYS A 45 12.26 -4.04 23.87
C LYS A 45 11.12 -3.00 23.96
N ASP A 46 10.92 -2.42 25.13
CA ASP A 46 9.86 -1.44 25.40
C ASP A 46 10.16 -0.05 24.80
N ASP A 47 11.43 0.23 24.48
CA ASP A 47 11.88 1.48 23.86
C ASP A 47 12.01 1.37 22.33
N LEU A 48 11.78 0.17 21.77
CA LEU A 48 11.81 -0.03 20.32
C LEU A 48 10.64 0.69 19.65
N PRO A 49 10.88 1.35 18.48
CA PRO A 49 9.80 1.95 17.73
C PRO A 49 8.80 0.87 17.30
N ARG A 50 7.51 1.16 17.46
CA ARG A 50 6.45 0.27 16.96
C ARG A 50 6.54 0.22 15.44
N VAL A 51 7.01 -0.90 14.90
CA VAL A 51 6.94 -1.16 13.45
C VAL A 51 5.46 -1.20 13.08
N PRO A 52 4.98 -0.37 12.13
CA PRO A 52 3.62 -0.48 11.64
C PRO A 52 3.38 -1.92 11.19
N LYS A 53 2.38 -2.59 11.76
CA LYS A 53 2.00 -3.92 11.27
C LYS A 53 1.63 -3.76 9.81
N ALA A 54 2.36 -4.45 8.92
CA ALA A 54 1.87 -4.68 7.57
C ALA A 54 0.48 -5.33 7.72
N ARG A 55 -0.57 -4.65 7.25
CA ARG A 55 -1.91 -5.22 7.29
C ARG A 55 -1.85 -6.52 6.50
N PRO A 56 -2.32 -7.66 7.05
CA PRO A 56 -2.42 -8.87 6.26
C PRO A 56 -3.29 -8.55 5.03
N THR A 57 -2.76 -8.79 3.84
CA THR A 57 -3.56 -8.78 2.61
C THR A 57 -4.70 -9.75 2.84
N THR A 58 -5.91 -9.25 3.01
CA THR A 58 -7.08 -10.12 3.17
C THR A 58 -7.22 -10.94 1.90
N ASN A 59 -6.92 -12.24 2.00
CA ASN A 59 -7.12 -13.19 0.91
C ASN A 59 -8.58 -13.07 0.42
N GLY A 60 -8.79 -12.50 -0.78
CA GLY A 60 -10.12 -12.33 -1.36
C GLY A 60 -10.43 -10.94 -1.93
N THR A 61 -9.65 -9.89 -1.63
CA THR A 61 -9.94 -8.52 -2.12
C THR A 61 -9.17 -8.10 -3.36
N GLY A 62 -8.27 -8.93 -3.90
CA GLY A 62 -7.41 -8.56 -5.05
C GLY A 62 -8.20 -8.08 -6.28
N ALA A 63 -9.27 -8.80 -6.65
CA ALA A 63 -10.14 -8.39 -7.76
C ALA A 63 -10.87 -7.06 -7.47
N ALA A 64 -11.30 -6.83 -6.22
CA ALA A 64 -11.90 -5.57 -5.83
C ALA A 64 -10.89 -4.42 -5.91
N VAL A 65 -9.65 -4.63 -5.46
CA VAL A 65 -8.56 -3.65 -5.56
C VAL A 65 -8.26 -3.32 -7.02
N ASP A 66 -8.26 -4.30 -7.91
CA ASP A 66 -8.05 -4.06 -9.34
C ASP A 66 -9.18 -3.28 -9.99
N LEU A 67 -10.45 -3.54 -9.63
CA LEU A 67 -11.58 -2.70 -10.05
C LEU A 67 -11.45 -1.26 -9.52
N LEU A 68 -11.02 -1.09 -8.26
CA LEU A 68 -10.77 0.23 -7.68
C LEU A 68 -9.62 0.97 -8.40
N LYS A 69 -8.58 0.27 -8.86
CA LYS A 69 -7.51 0.88 -9.67
C LYS A 69 -8.04 1.38 -11.01
N VAL A 70 -8.93 0.62 -11.65
CA VAL A 70 -9.57 1.02 -12.91
C VAL A 70 -10.44 2.25 -12.69
N LEU A 71 -11.25 2.27 -11.64
CA LEU A 71 -12.05 3.44 -11.23
C LEU A 71 -11.16 4.66 -10.95
N LEU A 72 -10.07 4.49 -10.21
CA LEU A 72 -9.13 5.56 -9.88
C LEU A 72 -8.50 6.16 -11.13
N LYS A 73 -8.10 5.31 -12.08
CA LYS A 73 -7.55 5.76 -13.36
C LYS A 73 -8.57 6.57 -14.15
N MET A 74 -9.80 6.06 -14.31
CA MET A 74 -10.88 6.78 -14.97
C MET A 74 -11.17 8.13 -14.28
N THR A 75 -11.20 8.16 -12.95
CA THR A 75 -11.45 9.38 -12.17
C THR A 75 -10.35 10.42 -12.38
N SER A 76 -9.08 9.96 -12.38
CA SER A 76 -7.89 10.77 -12.63
C SER A 76 -7.92 11.41 -14.01
N GLU A 77 -8.24 10.63 -15.04
CA GLU A 77 -8.33 11.09 -16.43
C GLU A 77 -9.48 12.10 -16.61
N ASN A 78 -10.65 11.85 -16.03
CA ASN A 78 -11.81 12.71 -16.17
C ASN A 78 -11.64 14.09 -15.51
N HIS A 79 -10.89 14.18 -14.42
CA HIS A 79 -10.73 15.41 -13.64
C HIS A 79 -9.35 16.07 -13.81
N GLY A 80 -8.43 15.44 -14.53
CA GLY A 80 -7.07 15.96 -14.71
C GLY A 80 -6.24 15.99 -13.43
N VAL A 81 -6.62 15.24 -12.40
CA VAL A 81 -5.90 15.16 -11.11
C VAL A 81 -5.10 13.86 -11.09
N ALA A 82 -3.81 13.93 -10.76
CA ALA A 82 -2.95 12.74 -10.72
C ALA A 82 -3.47 11.69 -9.72
N ALA A 83 -3.61 10.43 -10.16
CA ALA A 83 -4.16 9.32 -9.37
C ALA A 83 -3.57 9.22 -7.94
N LYS A 84 -2.25 9.37 -7.79
CA LYS A 84 -1.57 9.30 -6.48
C LYS A 84 -1.95 10.43 -5.51
N VAL A 85 -2.47 11.56 -6.01
CA VAL A 85 -2.97 12.66 -5.18
C VAL A 85 -4.38 12.35 -4.67
N ILE A 86 -5.14 11.57 -5.43
CA ILE A 86 -6.49 11.12 -5.11
C ILE A 86 -6.46 9.95 -4.12
N ALA A 87 -5.71 8.88 -4.43
CA ALA A 87 -5.60 7.70 -3.59
C ALA A 87 -4.30 6.91 -3.88
N THR A 88 -3.80 6.21 -2.86
CA THR A 88 -2.68 5.26 -2.96
C THR A 88 -3.18 3.82 -3.06
N VAL A 89 -2.32 2.87 -3.43
CA VAL A 89 -2.70 1.43 -3.45
C VAL A 89 -3.11 0.95 -2.06
N ASP A 90 -2.41 1.40 -1.01
CA ASP A 90 -2.73 1.08 0.38
C ASP A 90 -4.13 1.58 0.76
N ASP A 91 -4.54 2.76 0.25
CA ASP A 91 -5.91 3.26 0.42
C ASP A 91 -6.92 2.33 -0.26
N LEU A 92 -6.62 1.85 -1.48
CA LEU A 92 -7.50 0.95 -2.21
C LEU A 92 -7.65 -0.41 -1.51
N GLU A 93 -6.56 -0.95 -0.97
CA GLU A 93 -6.56 -2.18 -0.19
C GLU A 93 -7.37 -2.02 1.10
N ALA A 94 -7.22 -0.88 1.79
CA ALA A 94 -7.98 -0.56 2.98
C ALA A 94 -9.48 -0.43 2.67
N ILE A 95 -9.85 0.31 1.62
CA ILE A 95 -11.24 0.47 1.18
C ILE A 95 -11.84 -0.87 0.76
N ALA A 96 -11.10 -1.70 0.01
CA ALA A 96 -11.57 -3.01 -0.41
C ALA A 96 -11.85 -3.93 0.79
N SER A 97 -11.11 -3.76 1.89
CA SER A 97 -11.26 -4.58 3.10
C SER A 97 -12.31 -4.03 4.07
N ASP A 98 -12.49 -2.71 4.16
CA ASP A 98 -13.36 -2.06 5.14
C ASP A 98 -14.03 -0.80 4.56
N ASP A 99 -15.36 -0.74 4.66
CA ASP A 99 -16.17 0.41 4.22
C ASP A 99 -15.94 1.66 5.07
N LYS A 100 -15.38 1.50 6.27
CA LYS A 100 -15.09 2.58 7.23
C LYS A 100 -13.59 2.82 7.41
N ALA A 101 -12.78 2.36 6.45
CA ALA A 101 -11.33 2.54 6.48
C ALA A 101 -10.97 4.02 6.72
N ASP A 102 -10.15 4.29 7.74
CA ASP A 102 -9.65 5.62 8.00
C ASP A 102 -8.47 5.92 7.06
N VAL A 103 -8.79 6.37 5.84
CA VAL A 103 -7.83 6.68 4.78
C VAL A 103 -8.14 8.01 4.09
N PRO A 104 -7.14 8.75 3.59
CA PRO A 104 -7.37 10.06 2.96
C PRO A 104 -8.37 10.02 1.81
N ALA A 105 -8.45 8.92 1.06
CA ALA A 105 -9.39 8.72 -0.04
C ALA A 105 -10.86 8.72 0.39
N LEU A 106 -11.17 8.49 1.68
CA LEU A 106 -12.51 8.53 2.26
C LEU A 106 -12.78 9.81 3.07
N HIS A 107 -11.97 10.86 2.89
CA HIS A 107 -12.17 12.15 3.57
C HIS A 107 -12.11 13.35 2.62
N GLY A 108 -12.87 14.39 2.95
CA GLY A 108 -12.88 15.69 2.25
C GLY A 108 -13.09 15.56 0.73
N TRP A 109 -12.40 16.40 -0.03
CA TRP A 109 -12.54 16.45 -1.50
C TRP A 109 -12.18 15.13 -2.21
N ARG A 110 -11.30 14.30 -1.61
CA ARG A 110 -10.95 12.99 -2.20
C ARG A 110 -12.12 12.01 -2.12
N ARG A 111 -12.90 12.10 -1.03
CA ARG A 111 -14.11 11.32 -0.88
C ARG A 111 -15.13 11.68 -1.95
N GLU A 112 -15.38 12.96 -2.12
CA GLU A 112 -16.31 13.48 -3.12
C GLU A 112 -15.87 13.11 -4.54
N LEU A 113 -14.57 13.19 -4.81
CA LEU A 113 -14.02 12.91 -6.13
C LEU A 113 -13.97 11.41 -6.47
N PHE A 114 -13.65 10.56 -5.49
CA PHE A 114 -13.35 9.14 -5.71
C PHE A 114 -13.95 8.22 -4.65
N GLY A 115 -13.81 8.56 -3.36
CA GLY A 115 -14.16 7.66 -2.25
C GLY A 115 -15.61 7.18 -2.26
N ASP A 116 -16.58 8.05 -2.56
CA ASP A 116 -17.99 7.66 -2.62
C ASP A 116 -18.28 6.72 -3.80
N ALA A 117 -17.65 6.94 -4.95
CA ALA A 117 -17.75 6.05 -6.12
C ALA A 117 -17.07 4.69 -5.85
N ALA A 118 -15.91 4.69 -5.18
CA ALA A 118 -15.23 3.46 -4.73
C ALA A 118 -16.12 2.66 -3.77
N LEU A 119 -16.77 3.38 -2.84
CA LEU A 119 -17.89 2.98 -2.00
C LEU A 119 -18.92 2.11 -2.74
N ARG A 120 -19.54 2.78 -3.71
CA ARG A 120 -20.63 2.24 -4.51
C ARG A 120 -20.19 1.06 -5.37
N LEU A 121 -19.01 1.14 -5.99
CA LEU A 121 -18.46 0.06 -6.80
C LEU A 121 -18.21 -1.19 -5.96
N LYS A 122 -17.64 -1.05 -4.76
CA LYS A 122 -17.42 -2.17 -3.83
C LYS A 122 -18.72 -2.85 -3.42
N ARG A 123 -19.78 -2.07 -3.17
CA ARG A 123 -21.10 -2.58 -2.78
C ARG A 123 -21.94 -3.15 -3.94
N GLY A 124 -21.51 -2.94 -5.18
CA GLY A 124 -22.28 -3.32 -6.37
C GLY A 124 -23.40 -2.34 -6.74
N ASP A 125 -23.40 -1.13 -6.17
CA ASP A 125 -24.33 -0.04 -6.52
C ASP A 125 -23.93 0.72 -7.81
N MET A 126 -22.75 0.37 -8.35
CA MET A 126 -22.16 0.90 -9.56
C MET A 126 -21.36 -0.23 -10.24
N ALA A 127 -21.37 -0.23 -11.57
CA ALA A 127 -20.55 -1.11 -12.38
C ALA A 127 -19.60 -0.32 -13.28
N LEU A 128 -18.45 -0.93 -13.63
CA LEU A 128 -17.57 -0.42 -14.67
C LEU A 128 -17.81 -1.22 -15.95
N ALA A 129 -17.89 -0.52 -17.08
CA ALA A 129 -18.05 -1.13 -18.40
C ALA A 129 -17.06 -0.51 -19.40
N MET A 130 -16.80 -1.23 -20.48
CA MET A 130 -16.04 -0.72 -21.62
C MET A 130 -16.99 -0.29 -22.73
N ARG A 131 -16.88 0.96 -23.18
CA ARG A 131 -17.60 1.49 -24.35
C ARG A 131 -16.64 2.26 -25.24
N ARG A 132 -16.60 1.93 -26.54
CA ARG A 132 -15.72 2.61 -27.52
C ARG A 132 -14.27 2.74 -27.02
N ASN A 133 -13.73 1.65 -26.46
CA ASN A 133 -12.38 1.58 -25.90
C ASN A 133 -12.12 2.51 -24.69
N GLN A 134 -13.16 2.97 -24.00
CA GLN A 134 -13.07 3.76 -22.78
C GLN A 134 -13.85 3.10 -21.64
N VAL A 135 -13.34 3.25 -20.42
CA VAL A 135 -14.04 2.84 -19.20
C VAL A 135 -15.14 3.84 -18.90
N VAL A 136 -16.34 3.35 -18.60
CA VAL A 136 -17.48 4.16 -18.15
C VAL A 136 -18.06 3.58 -16.88
N ALA A 137 -18.53 4.45 -15.97
CA ALA A 137 -19.34 4.06 -14.82
C ALA A 137 -20.82 3.96 -15.22
N LEU A 138 -21.49 2.92 -14.75
CA LEU A 138 -22.92 2.68 -14.90
C LEU A 138 -23.54 2.62 -13.50
N ASP A 139 -24.64 3.33 -13.29
CA ASP A 139 -25.42 3.20 -12.06
C ASP A 139 -26.26 1.91 -12.11
N GLU A 140 -26.17 1.07 -11.08
CA GLU A 140 -26.97 -0.15 -10.94
C GLU A 140 -28.38 0.13 -10.40
N THR A 141 -28.99 1.24 -10.83
CA THR A 141 -30.35 1.59 -10.43
C THR A 141 -31.34 0.68 -11.17
N GLY A 142 -31.59 -0.52 -10.62
CA GLY A 142 -32.82 -1.26 -10.88
C GLY A 142 -32.76 -2.58 -11.65
N ARG A 143 -31.67 -3.36 -11.62
CA ARG A 143 -31.73 -4.75 -12.12
C ARG A 143 -32.05 -5.76 -11.00
N LYS A 144 -33.29 -5.75 -10.51
CA LYS A 144 -33.93 -6.97 -9.99
C LYS A 144 -34.47 -7.78 -11.18
N SER A 145 -33.67 -8.69 -11.73
CA SER A 145 -34.06 -9.86 -12.57
C SER A 145 -32.77 -10.38 -13.24
N ALA A 146 -32.34 -11.64 -13.16
CA ALA A 146 -33.07 -12.88 -12.97
C ALA A 146 -32.16 -13.94 -12.32
N THR A 147 -32.76 -14.79 -11.49
CA THR A 147 -32.22 -16.11 -11.14
C THR A 147 -32.28 -17.01 -12.38
N PRO A 148 -31.23 -17.78 -12.70
CA PRO A 148 -31.39 -19.02 -13.44
C PRO A 148 -31.20 -20.22 -12.50
N GLY A 149 -32.27 -21.02 -12.40
CA GLY A 149 -32.27 -22.48 -12.19
C GLY A 149 -31.63 -23.02 -10.92
#